data_AF-A0AAY4DTT9-F1
#
_entry.id   AF-A0AAY4DTT9-F1
#
_cell.length_a   1.000
_cell.length_b   1.000
_cell.length_c   1.000
_cell.angle_alpha   90.00
_cell.angle_beta   90.00
_cell.angle_gamma   90.00
#
_symmetry.space_group_name_H-M   'P 1'
#
loop_
_entity.id
_entity.type
_entity.pdbx_description
1 polymer ?
#
loop_
_entity_poly.entity_id
_entity_poly.type
_entity_poly.pdbx_seq_one_letter_code
_entity_poly.pdbx_strand_id
1 'polypeptide(L)'
;MADLASKLPLKRLESPIQKFTKVAVPTDLQRLQQHQHNIEKFQRLQQWDRLHQEHVNASRTVQQLRSNLREMEKLCGRVHDDDVEALQKLVQPIREQAVAATRDFLRLHAEAVGRAIHTHTHTHTPHTQPLSKSSMTPPTSTLNLALLLLEI
;
A
#
# COMPACT_ATOMS: atom_id res chain seq x y z
N MET A 1 6.24 9.80 -31.54
CA MET A 1 7.13 8.70 -31.96
C MET A 1 6.76 7.48 -31.12
N ALA A 2 5.98 6.55 -31.68
CA ALA A 2 5.62 5.33 -30.98
C ALA A 2 6.84 4.43 -30.93
N ASP A 3 7.43 4.28 -29.74
CA ASP A 3 8.40 3.22 -29.46
C ASP A 3 7.62 1.91 -29.54
N LEU A 4 7.46 1.38 -30.76
CA LEU A 4 6.98 0.03 -30.98
C LEU A 4 8.09 -0.89 -30.50
N ALA A 5 8.22 -1.00 -29.18
CA ALA A 5 9.02 -2.01 -28.53
C ALA A 5 8.57 -3.33 -29.17
N SER A 6 9.43 -3.87 -30.04
CA SER A 6 9.13 -5.05 -30.84
C SER A 6 8.51 -6.09 -29.93
N LYS A 7 7.28 -6.52 -30.22
CA LYS A 7 6.60 -7.55 -29.45
C LYS A 7 7.49 -8.80 -29.43
N LEU A 8 7.53 -9.47 -28.29
CA LEU A 8 8.37 -10.63 -28.02
C LEU A 8 7.48 -11.81 -27.64
N PRO A 9 7.87 -13.04 -28.01
CA PRO A 9 7.16 -14.22 -27.54
C PRO A 9 7.29 -14.31 -26.01
N LEU A 10 6.23 -14.76 -25.35
CA LEU A 10 6.14 -14.84 -23.89
C LEU A 10 7.33 -15.57 -23.29
N LYS A 11 7.82 -16.64 -23.93
CA LYS A 11 9.00 -17.41 -23.50
C LYS A 11 10.24 -16.57 -23.21
N ARG A 12 10.45 -15.43 -23.89
CA ARG A 12 11.59 -14.52 -23.64
C ARG A 12 11.37 -13.61 -22.42
N LEU A 13 10.11 -13.33 -22.11
CA LEU A 13 9.69 -12.44 -21.03
C LEU A 13 9.21 -13.22 -19.79
N GLU A 14 9.08 -14.53 -19.89
CA GLU A 14 8.52 -15.38 -18.84
C GLU A 14 9.33 -15.29 -17.54
N SER A 15 10.65 -15.45 -17.59
CA SER A 15 11.50 -15.34 -16.41
C SER A 15 11.39 -13.98 -15.71
N PRO A 16 11.54 -12.83 -16.40
CA PRO A 16 11.39 -11.52 -15.74
C PRO A 16 9.95 -11.26 -15.27
N ILE A 17 8.91 -11.73 -15.96
CA ILE A 17 7.52 -11.63 -15.48
C ILE A 17 7.32 -12.49 -14.22
N GLN A 18 7.82 -13.72 -14.22
CA GLN A 18 7.73 -14.63 -13.07
C GLN A 18 8.43 -14.10 -11.83
N LYS A 19 9.52 -13.31 -11.97
CA LYS A 19 10.13 -12.60 -10.84
C LYS A 19 9.12 -11.71 -10.12
N PHE A 20 8.25 -11.02 -10.85
CA PHE A 20 7.21 -10.19 -10.24
C PHE A 20 6.09 -11.04 -9.65
N THR A 21 5.58 -12.02 -10.40
CA THR A 21 4.41 -12.80 -9.97
C THR A 21 4.72 -13.75 -8.81
N LYS A 22 5.94 -14.30 -8.74
CA LYS A 22 6.33 -15.30 -7.73
C LYS A 22 7.09 -14.73 -6.53
N VAL A 23 7.75 -13.57 -6.68
CA VAL A 23 8.66 -13.06 -5.65
C VAL A 23 8.32 -11.64 -5.25
N ALA A 24 8.46 -10.67 -6.17
CA ALA A 24 8.41 -9.27 -5.80
C ALA A 24 7.05 -8.85 -5.25
N VAL A 25 5.98 -9.09 -6.01
CA VAL A 25 4.62 -8.70 -5.59
C VAL A 25 4.17 -9.48 -4.36
N PRO A 26 4.28 -10.83 -4.29
CA PRO A 26 3.92 -11.57 -3.07
C PRO A 26 4.66 -11.07 -1.81
N THR A 27 5.95 -10.75 -1.92
CA THR A 27 6.74 -10.24 -0.79
C THR A 27 6.22 -8.88 -0.31
N ASP A 28 5.94 -7.97 -1.24
CA ASP A 28 5.40 -6.65 -0.90
C ASP A 28 4.01 -6.75 -0.26
N LEU A 29 3.15 -7.65 -0.75
CA LEU A 29 1.83 -7.88 -0.17
C LEU A 29 1.92 -8.46 1.25
N GLN A 30 2.82 -9.42 1.49
CA GLN A 30 3.05 -9.94 2.84
C GLN A 30 3.54 -8.84 3.79
N ARG A 31 4.46 -7.98 3.33
CA ARG A 31 4.95 -6.84 4.12
C ARG A 31 3.84 -5.84 4.41
N LEU A 32 3.00 -5.52 3.43
CA LEU A 32 1.89 -4.59 3.60
C LEU A 32 0.89 -5.11 4.64
N GLN A 33 0.56 -6.40 4.58
CA GLN A 33 -0.26 -7.06 5.60
C GLN A 33 0.40 -7.00 6.98
N GLN A 34 1.71 -7.23 7.08
CA GLN A 34 2.42 -7.13 8.36
C GLN A 34 2.39 -5.71 8.94
N HIS A 35 2.58 -4.70 8.09
CA HIS A 35 2.48 -3.29 8.49
C HIS A 35 1.10 -2.94 9.03
N GLN A 36 0.04 -3.48 8.41
CA GLN A 36 -1.33 -3.29 8.89
C GLN A 36 -1.51 -3.79 10.33
N HIS A 37 -1.08 -5.04 10.61
CA HIS A 37 -1.15 -5.60 11.97
C HIS A 37 -0.35 -4.78 12.98
N ASN A 38 0.82 -4.28 12.57
CA ASN A 38 1.68 -3.45 13.43
C ASN A 38 1.06 -2.07 13.71
N ILE A 39 0.45 -1.44 12.71
CA ILE A 39 -0.26 -0.16 12.85
C ILE A 39 -1.39 -0.32 13.86
N GLU A 40 -2.25 -1.34 13.70
CA GLU A 40 -3.34 -1.63 14.64
C GLU A 40 -2.81 -1.90 16.06
N LYS A 41 -1.71 -2.64 16.19
CA LYS A 41 -1.04 -2.92 17.46
C LYS A 41 -0.53 -1.65 18.13
N PHE A 42 0.24 -0.83 17.42
CA PHE A 42 0.85 0.39 17.98
C PHE A 42 -0.19 1.46 18.30
N GLN A 43 -1.26 1.54 17.49
CA GLN A 43 -2.39 2.41 17.78
C GLN A 43 -3.09 2.00 19.08
N ARG A 44 -3.42 0.70 19.27
CA ARG A 44 -4.06 0.22 20.50
C ARG A 44 -3.20 0.41 21.74
N LEU A 45 -1.88 0.27 21.60
CA LEU A 45 -0.92 0.45 22.71
C LEU A 45 -0.47 1.90 22.90
N GLN A 46 -1.01 2.84 22.12
CA GLN A 46 -0.62 4.27 22.13
C GLN A 46 0.90 4.49 21.98
N GLN A 47 1.57 3.62 21.21
CA GLN A 47 3.00 3.71 20.92
C GLN A 47 3.25 4.62 19.72
N TRP A 48 3.11 5.93 19.92
CA TRP A 48 3.05 6.91 18.83
C TRP A 48 4.31 6.97 17.95
N ASP A 49 5.50 6.90 18.54
CA ASP A 49 6.75 6.91 17.77
C ASP A 49 6.85 5.69 16.85
N ARG A 50 6.47 4.51 17.36
CA ARG A 50 6.44 3.26 16.58
C ARG A 50 5.35 3.29 15.53
N LEU A 51 4.18 3.83 15.85
CA LEU A 51 3.08 4.01 14.91
C LEU A 51 3.51 4.91 13.73
N HIS A 52 4.17 6.04 14.02
CA HIS A 52 4.67 6.94 12.98
C HIS A 52 5.70 6.24 12.08
N GLN A 53 6.68 5.56 12.69
CA GLN A 53 7.69 4.81 11.93
C GLN A 53 7.05 3.72 11.06
N GLU A 54 6.03 3.04 11.57
CA GLU A 54 5.33 1.99 10.85
C GLU A 54 4.56 2.54 9.66
N HIS A 55 3.94 3.72 9.78
CA HIS A 55 3.32 4.41 8.65
C HIS A 55 4.34 4.75 7.56
N VAL A 56 5.51 5.28 7.92
CA VAL A 56 6.59 5.58 6.96
C VAL A 56 7.05 4.31 6.24
N ASN A 57 7.22 3.20 6.97
CA ASN A 57 7.60 1.92 6.40
C ASN A 57 6.52 1.38 5.44
N ALA A 58 5.24 1.46 5.85
CA ALA A 58 4.10 1.05 5.03
C ALA A 58 4.03 1.87 3.73
N SER A 59 4.20 3.20 3.79
CA SER A 59 4.26 4.05 2.60
C SER A 59 5.34 3.61 1.62
N ARG A 60 6.53 3.27 2.12
CA ARG A 60 7.62 2.79 1.26
C ARG A 60 7.28 1.46 0.58
N THR A 61 6.66 0.54 1.31
CA THR A 61 6.19 -0.74 0.77
C THR A 61 5.13 -0.53 -0.33
N VAL A 62 4.19 0.40 -0.14
CA VAL A 62 3.20 0.77 -1.16
C VAL A 62 3.87 1.33 -2.41
N GLN A 63 4.83 2.24 -2.27
CA GLN A 63 5.57 2.81 -3.40
C GLN A 63 6.33 1.71 -4.17
N GLN A 64 6.96 0.78 -3.46
CA GLN A 64 7.66 -0.35 -4.07
C GLN A 64 6.71 -1.27 -4.85
N LEU A 65 5.56 -1.60 -4.25
CA LEU A 65 4.52 -2.39 -4.91
C LEU A 65 4.05 -1.71 -6.20
N ARG A 66 3.78 -0.40 -6.18
CA ARG A 66 3.40 0.39 -7.36
C ARG A 66 4.47 0.34 -8.44
N SER A 67 5.75 0.50 -8.08
CA SER A 67 6.86 0.41 -9.05
C SER A 67 6.92 -0.98 -9.70
N ASN A 68 6.85 -2.03 -8.87
CA ASN A 68 6.90 -3.42 -9.32
C ASN A 68 5.75 -3.75 -10.27
N LEU A 69 4.52 -3.31 -9.97
CA LEU A 69 3.37 -3.50 -10.85
C LEU A 69 3.54 -2.76 -12.18
N ARG A 70 3.98 -1.50 -12.16
CA ARG A 70 4.22 -0.72 -13.40
C ARG A 70 5.31 -1.33 -14.28
N GLU A 71 6.39 -1.82 -13.69
CA GLU A 71 7.45 -2.52 -14.42
C GLU A 71 6.94 -3.84 -15.02
N MET A 72 6.19 -4.61 -14.26
CA MET A 72 5.54 -5.84 -14.75
C MET A 72 4.60 -5.52 -15.92
N GLU A 73 3.79 -4.46 -15.83
CA GLU A 73 2.88 -4.02 -16.90
C GLU A 73 3.61 -3.61 -18.17
N LYS A 74 4.74 -2.90 -18.05
CA LYS A 74 5.61 -2.57 -19.20
C LYS A 74 6.12 -3.83 -19.90
N LEU A 75 6.49 -4.87 -19.14
CA LEU A 75 6.90 -6.16 -19.73
C LEU A 75 5.72 -6.87 -20.38
N CYS A 76 4.55 -6.87 -19.74
CA CYS A 76 3.32 -7.44 -20.30
C CYS A 76 2.95 -6.80 -21.64
N GLY A 77 3.08 -5.48 -21.77
CA GLY A 77 2.80 -4.74 -23.01
C GLY A 77 3.75 -5.05 -24.18
N ARG A 78 4.83 -5.80 -23.95
CA ARG A 78 5.78 -6.24 -24.97
C ARG A 78 5.53 -7.66 -25.44
N VAL A 79 4.51 -8.35 -24.94
CA VAL A 79 4.18 -9.72 -25.35
C VAL A 79 3.41 -9.71 -26.68
N HIS A 80 3.63 -10.71 -27.53
CA HIS A 80 2.83 -10.90 -28.75
C HIS A 80 1.35 -11.10 -28.45
N ASP A 81 0.49 -10.68 -29.38
CA ASP A 81 -0.97 -10.80 -29.21
C ASP A 81 -1.41 -12.27 -29.10
N ASP A 82 -0.73 -13.18 -29.81
CA ASP A 82 -0.98 -14.63 -29.74
C ASP A 82 -0.74 -15.22 -28.34
N ASP A 83 0.13 -14.60 -27.54
CA ASP A 83 0.51 -15.06 -26.21
C ASP A 83 -0.30 -14.37 -25.09
N VAL A 84 -1.22 -13.46 -25.41
CA VAL A 84 -1.96 -12.65 -24.42
C VAL A 84 -2.77 -13.52 -23.46
N GLU A 85 -3.40 -14.59 -23.93
CA GLU A 85 -4.19 -15.49 -23.07
C GLU A 85 -3.28 -16.21 -22.06
N ALA A 86 -2.12 -16.71 -22.51
CA ALA A 86 -1.14 -17.36 -21.64
C ALA A 86 -0.55 -16.37 -20.63
N LEU A 87 -0.27 -15.14 -21.07
CA LEU A 87 0.17 -14.06 -20.21
C LEU A 87 -0.88 -13.74 -19.13
N GLN A 88 -2.15 -13.61 -19.50
CA GLN A 88 -3.24 -13.32 -18.56
C GLN A 88 -3.33 -14.40 -17.48
N LYS A 89 -3.27 -15.69 -17.86
CA LYS A 89 -3.25 -16.79 -16.88
C LYS A 89 -2.08 -16.68 -15.89
N LEU A 90 -0.94 -16.15 -16.33
CA LEU A 90 0.24 -15.96 -15.49
C LEU A 90 0.13 -14.76 -14.53
N VAL A 91 -0.44 -13.64 -14.98
CA VAL A 91 -0.39 -12.36 -14.24
C VAL A 91 -1.70 -12.01 -13.52
N GLN A 92 -2.84 -12.53 -13.96
CA GLN A 92 -4.14 -12.17 -13.42
C GLN A 92 -4.26 -12.49 -11.92
N PRO A 93 -3.84 -13.67 -11.41
CA PRO A 93 -4.00 -13.99 -9.99
C PRO A 93 -3.28 -13.00 -9.08
N ILE A 94 -2.06 -12.58 -9.47
CA ILE A 94 -1.28 -11.67 -8.64
C ILE A 94 -1.79 -10.22 -8.73
N ARG A 95 -2.37 -9.82 -9.88
CA ARG A 95 -3.02 -8.51 -10.03
C ARG A 95 -4.25 -8.41 -9.15
N GLU A 96 -5.11 -9.42 -9.19
CA GLU A 96 -6.31 -9.48 -8.35
C GLU A 96 -5.96 -9.46 -6.87
N GLN A 97 -4.94 -10.23 -6.47
CA GLN A 97 -4.44 -10.23 -5.10
C GLN A 97 -3.91 -8.87 -4.68
N ALA A 98 -3.15 -8.19 -5.54
CA ALA A 98 -2.60 -6.86 -5.25
C ALA A 98 -3.71 -5.79 -5.13
N VAL A 99 -4.71 -5.82 -6.00
CA VAL A 99 -5.88 -4.93 -5.93
C VAL A 99 -6.66 -5.18 -4.63
N ALA A 100 -6.93 -6.45 -4.30
CA ALA A 100 -7.66 -6.81 -3.09
C ALA A 100 -6.92 -6.33 -1.82
N ALA A 101 -5.62 -6.65 -1.70
CA ALA A 101 -4.81 -6.26 -0.55
C ALA A 101 -4.70 -4.74 -0.39
N THR A 102 -4.52 -4.00 -1.49
CA THR A 102 -4.45 -2.54 -1.48
C THR A 102 -5.78 -1.93 -1.05
N ARG A 103 -6.90 -2.45 -1.57
CA ARG A 103 -8.25 -2.00 -1.19
C ARG A 103 -8.53 -2.26 0.29
N ASP A 104 -8.18 -3.46 0.78
CA ASP A 104 -8.41 -3.82 2.18
C ASP A 104 -7.58 -2.94 3.12
N PHE A 105 -6.32 -2.69 2.77
CA PHE A 105 -5.45 -1.75 3.48
C PHE A 105 -6.07 -0.34 3.53
N LEU A 106 -6.50 0.19 2.38
CA LEU A 106 -7.15 1.50 2.27
C LEU A 106 -8.41 1.64 3.13
N ARG A 107 -9.30 0.65 3.06
CA ARG A 107 -10.56 0.64 3.82
C ARG A 107 -10.29 0.73 5.32
N LEU A 108 -9.39 -0.09 5.83
CA LEU A 108 -9.09 -0.14 7.27
C LEU A 108 -8.44 1.15 7.78
N HIS A 109 -7.61 1.79 6.94
CA HIS A 109 -7.07 3.10 7.25
C HIS A 109 -8.13 4.21 7.24
N ALA A 110 -9.06 4.20 6.29
CA ALA A 110 -10.17 5.17 6.26
C ALA A 110 -11.08 5.04 7.49
N GLU A 111 -11.42 3.80 7.91
CA GLU A 111 -12.20 3.54 9.12
C GLU A 111 -11.48 3.95 10.41
N ALA A 112 -10.16 3.75 10.47
CA ALA A 112 -9.36 4.20 11.59
C ALA A 112 -9.34 5.74 11.73
N VAL A 113 -9.26 6.46 10.60
CA VAL A 113 -9.35 7.93 10.56
C VAL A 113 -10.74 8.42 10.97
N GLY A 114 -11.81 7.80 10.45
CA GLY A 114 -13.18 8.15 10.83
C GLY A 114 -13.43 8.03 12.34
N ARG A 115 -13.00 6.91 12.94
CA ARG A 115 -13.12 6.70 14.40
C ARG A 115 -12.35 7.73 15.23
N ALA A 116 -11.18 8.18 14.79
CA ALA A 116 -10.39 9.18 15.50
C ALA A 116 -11.06 10.57 15.51
N ILE A 117 -11.84 10.90 14.48
CA ILE A 117 -12.57 12.18 14.39
C ILE A 117 -13.76 12.18 15.37
N HIS A 118 -14.47 11.06 15.49
CA HIS A 118 -15.64 10.95 16.38
C HIS A 118 -15.29 10.94 17.88
N THR A 119 -14.08 10.54 18.28
CA THR A 119 -13.68 10.55 19.69
C THR A 119 -13.24 11.92 20.22
N HIS A 120 -12.98 12.90 19.34
CA HIS A 120 -12.54 14.25 19.75
C HIS A 120 -13.69 15.27 19.96
N THR A 121 -14.94 14.93 19.63
CA THR A 121 -16.06 15.90 19.71
C THR A 121 -16.82 15.91 21.03
N HIS A 122 -16.28 15.34 22.12
CA HIS A 122 -16.92 15.46 23.43
C HIS A 122 -15.95 15.86 24.54
N THR A 123 -15.84 17.17 24.76
CA THR A 123 -16.12 17.89 26.02
C THR A 123 -15.28 19.17 26.08
N HIS A 124 -15.93 20.34 26.12
CA HIS A 124 -15.29 21.54 26.63
C HIS A 124 -16.31 22.40 27.38
N THR A 125 -16.44 22.14 28.68
CA THR A 125 -16.74 23.16 29.69
C THR A 125 -15.42 23.86 30.04
N PRO A 126 -15.37 25.20 30.20
CA PRO A 126 -14.13 25.87 30.56
C PRO A 126 -13.91 25.93 32.09
N HIS A 127 -12.65 26.17 32.47
CA HIS A 127 -12.11 26.57 33.80
C HIS A 127 -11.63 25.40 34.70
N THR A 128 -10.39 25.30 35.23
CA THR A 128 -9.22 26.21 35.41
C THR A 128 -7.98 25.37 35.79
N GLN A 129 -6.79 25.75 35.27
CA GLN A 129 -5.44 25.63 35.88
C GLN A 129 -4.69 24.26 35.99
N PRO A 130 -3.33 24.27 36.14
CA PRO A 130 -2.40 23.80 35.09
C PRO A 130 -1.57 22.58 35.52
N LEU A 131 -0.96 21.83 34.59
CA LEU A 131 0.32 21.13 34.82
C LEU A 131 0.86 20.49 33.53
N SER A 132 2.17 20.60 33.35
CA SER A 132 2.99 20.03 32.28
C SER A 132 2.78 18.52 32.07
N LYS A 133 2.65 18.11 30.81
CA LYS A 133 3.25 16.89 30.21
C LYS A 133 3.03 16.95 28.71
N SER A 134 4.13 16.77 27.98
CA SER A 134 4.23 16.66 26.53
C SER A 134 3.03 15.94 25.91
N SER A 135 2.03 16.69 25.46
CA SER A 135 0.90 16.16 24.71
C SER A 135 1.32 16.13 23.24
N MET A 136 2.05 15.09 22.85
CA MET A 136 2.12 14.74 21.43
C MET A 136 0.72 14.27 21.03
N THR A 137 -0.11 15.23 20.64
CA THR A 137 -1.34 15.03 19.87
C THR A 137 -1.04 14.17 18.64
N PRO A 138 -2.02 13.41 18.10
CA PRO A 138 -1.78 12.52 16.97
C PRO A 138 -1.12 13.30 15.84
N PRO A 139 0.12 12.95 15.43
CA PRO A 139 0.75 13.67 14.34
C PRO A 139 -0.08 13.43 13.09
N THR A 140 -0.15 14.47 12.27
CA THR A 140 -0.74 14.63 10.93
C THR A 140 -0.28 13.58 9.88
N SER A 141 0.18 12.41 10.33
CA SER A 141 0.77 11.32 9.56
C SER A 141 -0.27 10.46 8.85
N THR A 142 -1.51 10.42 9.36
CA THR A 142 -2.64 9.69 8.76
C THR A 142 -3.06 10.27 7.41
N LEU A 143 -2.91 11.58 7.19
CA LEU A 143 -3.25 12.22 5.91
C LEU A 143 -2.26 11.88 4.79
N ASN A 144 -0.97 11.67 5.11
CA ASN A 144 0.05 11.33 4.11
C ASN A 144 -0.09 9.92 3.55
N LEU A 145 -0.60 8.95 4.33
CA LEU A 145 -0.83 7.59 3.84
C LEU A 145 -2.00 7.54 2.85
N ALA A 146 -3.08 8.28 3.14
CA ALA A 146 -4.26 8.37 2.28
C ALA A 146 -3.96 9.06 0.94
N LEU A 147 -3.15 10.12 0.96
CA LEU A 147 -2.70 10.83 -0.25
C LEU A 147 -1.81 9.98 -1.17
N LEU A 148 -1.00 9.06 -0.62
CA LEU A 148 -0.10 8.21 -1.41
C LEU A 148 -0.80 7.03 -2.13
N LEU A 149 -2.04 6.71 -1.75
CA LEU A 149 -2.78 5.52 -2.22
C LEU A 149 -3.96 5.83 -3.18
N LEU A 150 -4.33 7.11 -3.35
CA LEU A 150 -5.42 7.55 -4.23
C LEU A 150 -5.09 7.50 -5.75
N GLU A 151 -3.89 7.08 -6.14
CA GLU A 151 -3.41 7.05 -7.53
C GLU A 151 -2.97 5.64 -7.99
N ILE A 152 -3.66 4.61 -7.50
CA ILE A 152 -3.53 3.23 -8.03
C ILE A 152 -4.68 2.98 -9.00
#